data_AF-A0A938UQC3-F1
#
_entry.id   AF-A0A938UQC3-F1
#
_cell.length_a   1.000
_cell.length_b   1.000
_cell.length_c   1.000
_cell.angle_alpha   90.00
_cell.angle_beta   90.00
_cell.angle_gamma   90.00
#
_symmetry.space_group_name_H-M   'P 1'
#
loop_
_entity.id
_entity.type
_entity.pdbx_description
1 polymer ?
#
loop_
_entity_poly.entity_id
_entity_poly.type
_entity_poly.pdbx_seq_one_letter_code
_entity_poly.pdbx_strand_id
1 'polypeptide(L)'
;MTSAQSVPFAARLRAKMGAWAQALAPLPHGYAFAALDLDQGISFELRGADGPLWIEADLAPGPGFARTRSLRLCHQPHALTARQRQVVDVAVQRFQALDDGDWPTAGAEEPAVRHVRADRVLVTGPNLPTDYAINPYVGCTIGCAFCNARFRAEDVRRLDGRPHRPWGAWIDAKVDAAEVLAREVASARPGSVCFSPVITDPYVPIEAKLGITRGCLQVLAAARFSAAVLTRSAWVRRDFDVLRQMPAAAVGVSLPTEDEEWLQAMEPRGATLAERLAVLDDARARGLRTFAVVQPAYPRDPAALAALLAARVDAVRVDGLYEVDRVGHLFLGVALADPPAVEAEFARLGVPTDLAEVLHHRS
;
A
#
# COMPACT_ATOMS: atom_id res chain seq x y z
N MET A 1 -34.48 -22.49 18.81
CA MET A 1 -33.12 -22.04 19.15
C MET A 1 -32.61 -21.27 17.94
N THR A 2 -32.60 -19.94 18.05
CA THR A 2 -32.08 -19.02 17.05
C THR A 2 -30.63 -19.35 16.78
N SER A 3 -30.27 -19.67 15.53
CA SER A 3 -28.87 -19.80 15.15
C SER A 3 -28.23 -18.43 15.40
N ALA A 4 -27.36 -18.34 16.41
CA ALA A 4 -26.53 -17.16 16.60
C ALA A 4 -25.78 -16.97 15.27
N GLN A 5 -26.17 -15.95 14.51
CA GLN A 5 -25.44 -15.53 13.33
C GLN A 5 -24.02 -15.27 13.80
N SER A 6 -23.08 -16.13 13.41
CA SER A 6 -21.68 -15.97 13.76
C SER A 6 -21.28 -14.58 13.31
N VAL A 7 -20.95 -13.70 14.26
CA VAL A 7 -20.40 -12.38 13.95
C VAL A 7 -19.30 -12.59 12.92
N PRO A 8 -19.38 -11.96 11.73
CA PRO A 8 -18.38 -12.15 10.69
C PRO A 8 -17.00 -11.98 11.28
N PHE A 9 -16.10 -12.88 10.94
CA PHE A 9 -14.75 -12.95 11.48
C PHE A 9 -14.10 -11.56 11.62
N ALA A 10 -14.16 -10.73 10.56
CA ALA A 10 -13.57 -9.40 10.52
C ALA A 10 -14.08 -8.46 11.61
N ALA A 11 -15.35 -8.62 12.01
CA ALA A 11 -15.92 -7.88 13.12
C ALA A 11 -15.37 -8.34 14.48
N ARG A 12 -14.96 -9.61 14.63
CA ARG A 12 -14.26 -10.10 15.84
C ARG A 12 -12.84 -9.56 15.93
N LEU A 13 -12.09 -9.59 14.82
CA LEU A 13 -10.74 -9.01 14.76
C LEU A 13 -10.81 -7.50 15.06
N ARG A 14 -11.70 -6.77 14.39
CA ARG A 14 -11.94 -5.33 14.66
C ARG A 14 -12.37 -5.07 16.10
N ALA A 15 -13.27 -5.88 16.67
CA ALA A 15 -13.67 -5.74 18.08
C ALA A 15 -12.49 -5.94 19.03
N LYS A 16 -11.64 -6.96 18.78
CA LYS A 16 -10.43 -7.20 19.57
C LYS A 16 -9.44 -6.04 19.46
N MET A 17 -9.19 -5.55 18.24
CA MET A 17 -8.31 -4.40 18.02
C MET A 17 -8.89 -3.09 18.59
N GLY A 18 -10.20 -2.90 18.54
CA GLY A 18 -10.89 -1.77 19.17
C GLY A 18 -10.80 -1.82 20.69
N ALA A 19 -10.94 -3.00 21.29
CA ALA A 19 -10.72 -3.19 22.72
C ALA A 19 -9.26 -2.89 23.12
N TRP A 20 -8.29 -3.30 22.29
CA TRP A 20 -6.89 -2.95 22.50
C TRP A 20 -6.69 -1.44 22.42
N ALA A 21 -7.22 -0.77 21.39
CA ALA A 21 -7.12 0.68 21.25
C ALA A 21 -7.67 1.44 22.47
N GLN A 22 -8.76 0.96 23.07
CA GLN A 22 -9.30 1.51 24.31
C GLN A 22 -8.37 1.24 25.51
N ALA A 23 -7.86 0.02 25.64
CA ALA A 23 -6.96 -0.38 26.72
C ALA A 23 -5.57 0.28 26.64
N LEU A 24 -5.18 0.79 25.46
CA LEU A 24 -3.95 1.56 25.28
C LEU A 24 -4.02 2.96 25.89
N ALA A 25 -5.18 3.47 26.32
CA ALA A 25 -5.31 4.77 26.98
C ALA A 25 -5.24 4.64 28.52
N PRO A 26 -4.70 5.65 29.25
CA PRO A 26 -4.10 6.89 28.77
C PRO A 26 -2.62 6.71 28.40
N LEU A 27 -2.15 7.39 27.35
CA LEU A 27 -0.73 7.41 26.96
C LEU A 27 0.01 8.61 27.60
N PRO A 28 1.33 8.53 27.79
CA PRO A 28 2.13 9.63 28.33
C PRO A 28 2.07 10.91 27.48
N HIS A 29 2.43 12.04 28.08
CA HIS A 29 2.63 13.34 27.39
C HIS A 29 1.43 13.84 26.58
N GLY A 30 0.22 13.45 26.97
CA GLY A 30 -1.01 13.87 26.29
C GLY A 30 -1.20 13.21 24.92
N TYR A 31 -0.47 12.13 24.62
CA TYR A 31 -0.77 11.32 23.44
C TYR A 31 -2.11 10.60 23.59
N ALA A 32 -2.82 10.43 22.49
CA ALA A 32 -4.05 9.67 22.42
C ALA A 32 -4.07 8.78 21.17
N PHE A 33 -4.77 7.66 21.27
CA PHE A 33 -5.08 6.84 20.11
C PHE A 33 -6.00 7.62 19.15
N ALA A 34 -5.63 7.67 17.87
CA ALA A 34 -6.31 8.46 16.85
C ALA A 34 -6.95 7.60 15.76
N ALA A 35 -6.28 6.55 15.28
CA ALA A 35 -6.82 5.70 14.22
C ALA A 35 -6.20 4.29 14.24
N LEU A 36 -6.95 3.32 13.72
CA LEU A 36 -6.50 1.96 13.43
C LEU A 36 -6.64 1.73 11.92
N ASP A 37 -5.56 1.33 11.27
CA ASP A 37 -5.55 0.86 9.88
C ASP A 37 -5.34 -0.66 9.88
N LEU A 38 -6.21 -1.38 9.17
CA LEU A 38 -6.17 -2.82 8.97
C LEU A 38 -6.06 -3.20 7.49
N ASP A 39 -5.96 -2.24 6.57
CA ASP A 39 -5.94 -2.54 5.14
C ASP A 39 -4.62 -3.20 4.74
N GLN A 40 -3.50 -2.82 5.38
CA GLN A 40 -2.13 -3.17 4.95
C GLN A 40 -1.21 -3.50 6.12
N GLY A 41 -1.74 -4.19 7.12
CA GLY A 41 -1.07 -4.46 8.39
C GLY A 41 -1.92 -3.98 9.55
N ILE A 42 -1.46 -4.17 10.78
CA ILE A 42 -2.11 -3.60 11.95
C ILE A 42 -1.34 -2.33 12.31
N SER A 43 -1.88 -1.15 12.01
CA SER A 43 -1.23 0.13 12.32
C SER A 43 -2.08 0.97 13.26
N PHE A 44 -1.48 1.43 14.35
CA PHE A 44 -2.10 2.33 15.32
C PHE A 44 -1.49 3.72 15.19
N GLU A 45 -2.30 4.71 14.82
CA GLU A 45 -1.92 6.12 14.84
C GLU A 45 -2.16 6.69 16.25
N LEU A 46 -1.11 7.25 16.84
CA LEU A 46 -1.15 7.96 18.12
C LEU A 46 -0.83 9.44 17.85
N ARG A 47 -1.61 10.36 18.40
CA ARG A 47 -1.43 11.81 18.21
C ARG A 47 -1.09 12.50 19.51
N GLY A 48 -0.08 13.36 19.47
CA GLY A 48 0.30 14.24 20.57
C GLY A 48 0.87 15.56 20.04
N ALA A 49 1.25 16.46 20.96
CA ALA A 49 1.76 17.78 20.63
C ALA A 49 3.09 17.74 19.84
N ASP A 50 3.92 16.71 20.08
CA ASP A 50 5.20 16.51 19.40
C ASP A 50 5.05 15.85 18.01
N GLY A 51 3.81 15.78 17.50
CA GLY A 51 3.47 15.17 16.22
C GLY A 51 2.86 13.77 16.35
N PRO A 52 2.49 13.17 15.22
CA PRO A 52 1.94 11.82 15.18
C PRO A 52 3.02 10.73 15.31
N LEU A 53 2.66 9.61 15.94
CA LEU A 53 3.42 8.37 16.04
C LEU A 53 2.59 7.24 15.44
N TRP A 54 3.25 6.31 14.76
CA TRP A 54 2.60 5.08 14.29
C TRP A 54 3.27 3.89 14.94
N ILE A 55 2.46 2.96 15.45
CA ILE A 55 2.91 1.62 15.84
C ILE A 55 2.40 0.64 14.81
N GLU A 56 3.31 -0.04 14.14
CA GLU A 56 3.00 -1.06 13.14
C GLU A 56 3.21 -2.45 13.72
N ALA A 57 2.25 -3.34 13.53
CA ALA A 57 2.31 -4.72 13.96
C ALA A 57 2.04 -5.68 12.79
N ASP A 58 2.90 -6.71 12.67
CA ASP A 58 2.84 -7.70 11.60
C ASP A 58 3.33 -9.08 12.08
N LEU A 59 3.24 -10.10 11.22
CA LEU A 59 3.70 -11.46 11.50
C LEU A 59 5.11 -11.73 10.96
N ALA A 60 5.82 -10.69 10.48
CA ALA A 60 7.08 -10.88 9.81
C ALA A 60 8.16 -11.41 10.77
N PRO A 61 9.03 -12.33 10.30
CA PRO A 61 10.18 -12.77 11.06
C PRO A 61 11.23 -11.65 11.19
N GLY A 62 12.16 -11.81 12.13
CA GLY A 62 13.29 -10.89 12.31
C GLY A 62 13.10 -9.86 13.45
N PRO A 63 14.08 -8.96 13.62
CA PRO A 63 14.04 -7.94 14.66
C PRO A 63 12.95 -6.90 14.35
N GLY A 64 12.25 -6.49 15.39
CA GLY A 64 11.43 -5.28 15.41
C GLY A 64 11.86 -4.42 16.59
N PHE A 65 11.19 -3.30 16.81
CA PHE A 65 11.37 -2.54 18.05
C PHE A 65 11.04 -3.41 19.28
N ALA A 66 10.00 -4.23 19.17
CA ALA A 66 9.63 -5.22 20.17
C ALA A 66 8.88 -6.40 19.55
N ARG A 67 8.57 -7.40 20.37
CA ARG A 67 7.70 -8.52 19.99
C ARG A 67 6.68 -8.80 21.07
N THR A 68 5.46 -9.09 20.65
CA THR A 68 4.42 -9.69 21.48
C THR A 68 4.47 -11.22 21.32
N ARG A 69 3.48 -11.94 21.88
CA ARG A 69 3.37 -13.40 21.71
C ARG A 69 3.27 -13.81 20.24
N SER A 70 2.63 -12.98 19.41
CA SER A 70 2.22 -13.30 18.05
C SER A 70 2.72 -12.32 17.01
N LEU A 71 2.99 -11.06 17.40
CA LEU A 71 3.27 -9.96 16.49
C LEU A 71 4.67 -9.39 16.70
N ARG A 72 5.30 -8.96 15.63
CA ARG A 72 6.43 -8.04 15.67
C ARG A 72 5.89 -6.61 15.71
N LEU A 73 6.50 -5.75 16.52
CA LEU A 73 6.13 -4.33 16.63
C LEU A 73 7.25 -3.43 16.10
N CYS A 74 6.89 -2.45 15.28
CA CYS A 74 7.74 -1.40 14.74
C CYS A 74 7.09 -0.03 14.97
N HIS A 75 7.84 1.06 14.80
CA HIS A 75 7.29 2.41 14.95
C HIS A 75 7.78 3.39 13.87
N GLN A 76 6.99 4.45 13.66
CA GLN A 76 7.37 5.62 12.87
C GLN A 76 7.07 6.92 13.65
N PRO A 77 7.92 7.96 13.53
CA PRO A 77 9.19 7.98 12.79
C PRO A 77 10.27 7.09 13.45
N HIS A 78 11.31 6.72 12.69
CA HIS A 78 12.44 5.94 13.21
C HIS A 78 13.24 6.69 14.28
N ALA A 79 13.44 7.99 14.10
CA ALA A 79 14.08 8.84 15.09
C ALA A 79 13.02 9.39 16.06
N LEU A 80 13.10 8.99 17.32
CA LEU A 80 12.18 9.42 18.37
C LEU A 80 12.80 10.49 19.27
N THR A 81 12.03 11.50 19.63
CA THR A 81 12.35 12.34 20.79
C THR A 81 12.25 11.53 22.09
N ALA A 82 12.82 12.06 23.19
CA ALA A 82 12.73 11.39 24.50
C ALA A 82 11.26 11.18 24.96
N ARG A 83 10.37 12.15 24.67
CA ARG A 83 8.94 12.05 24.97
C ARG A 83 8.26 10.98 24.14
N GLN A 84 8.51 10.99 22.82
CA GLN A 84 7.96 9.98 21.91
C GLN A 84 8.43 8.57 22.26
N ARG A 85 9.71 8.41 22.64
CA ARG A 85 10.25 7.13 23.11
C ARG A 85 9.48 6.59 24.30
N GLN A 86 9.20 7.41 25.31
CA GLN A 86 8.39 6.99 26.46
C GLN A 86 6.96 6.58 26.06
N VAL A 87 6.36 7.26 25.08
CA VAL A 87 5.02 6.88 24.57
C VAL A 87 5.07 5.53 23.86
N VAL A 88 6.06 5.33 22.98
CA VAL A 88 6.28 4.07 22.26
C VAL A 88 6.53 2.93 23.24
N ASP A 89 7.40 3.12 24.23
CA ASP A 89 7.71 2.10 25.24
C ASP A 89 6.46 1.66 26.02
N VAL A 90 5.63 2.62 26.46
CA VAL A 90 4.37 2.32 27.16
C VAL A 90 3.36 1.62 26.24
N ALA A 91 3.22 2.08 25.00
CA ALA A 91 2.31 1.46 24.04
C ALA A 91 2.73 0.01 23.74
N VAL A 92 4.01 -0.21 23.50
CA VAL A 92 4.61 -1.54 23.28
C VAL A 92 4.40 -2.46 24.47
N GLN A 93 4.69 -2.00 25.69
CA GLN A 93 4.48 -2.78 26.91
C GLN A 93 3.02 -3.22 27.04
N ARG A 94 2.08 -2.33 26.73
CA ARG A 94 0.65 -2.64 26.76
C ARG A 94 0.24 -3.62 25.67
N PHE A 95 0.74 -3.45 24.44
CA PHE A 95 0.51 -4.43 23.37
C PHE A 95 1.00 -5.83 23.75
N GLN A 96 2.18 -5.93 24.37
CA GLN A 96 2.70 -7.21 24.86
C GLN A 96 1.80 -7.85 25.91
N ALA A 97 1.17 -7.05 26.78
CA ALA A 97 0.23 -7.54 27.78
C ALA A 97 -1.14 -7.92 27.20
N LEU A 98 -1.56 -7.29 26.09
CA LEU A 98 -2.86 -7.49 25.45
C LEU A 98 -2.88 -8.65 24.45
N ASP A 99 -1.74 -8.96 23.84
CA ASP A 99 -1.62 -10.10 22.92
C ASP A 99 -1.56 -11.44 23.66
N ASP A 100 -2.74 -11.99 23.89
CA ASP A 100 -2.96 -13.33 24.43
C ASP A 100 -2.61 -14.47 23.44
N GLY A 101 -2.35 -14.16 22.16
CA GLY A 101 -2.15 -15.11 21.09
C GLY A 101 -3.41 -15.84 20.60
N ASP A 102 -4.59 -15.45 21.11
CA ASP A 102 -5.88 -15.95 20.66
C ASP A 102 -6.35 -15.16 19.44
N TRP A 103 -5.76 -15.46 18.30
CA TRP A 103 -6.18 -14.90 17.01
C TRP A 103 -7.27 -15.75 16.41
N PRO A 104 -8.32 -15.15 15.83
CA PRO A 104 -9.43 -15.94 15.37
C PRO A 104 -8.98 -16.88 14.23
N THR A 105 -9.51 -18.10 14.22
CA THR A 105 -9.01 -19.22 13.40
C THR A 105 -9.75 -19.41 12.08
N ALA A 106 -9.13 -20.15 11.17
CA ALA A 106 -9.58 -20.28 9.79
C ALA A 106 -11.06 -20.72 9.65
N GLY A 107 -11.86 -19.91 8.95
CA GLY A 107 -13.24 -20.24 8.56
C GLY A 107 -13.34 -20.93 7.20
N ALA A 108 -14.56 -21.33 6.81
CA ALA A 108 -14.88 -21.98 5.54
C ALA A 108 -14.53 -21.14 4.30
N GLU A 109 -14.54 -21.77 3.11
CA GLU A 109 -14.22 -21.12 1.83
C GLU A 109 -15.10 -19.88 1.56
N GLU A 110 -14.46 -18.79 1.11
CA GLU A 110 -15.10 -17.52 0.77
C GLU A 110 -14.98 -17.20 -0.74
N PRO A 111 -15.76 -16.27 -1.30
CA PRO A 111 -15.56 -15.81 -2.68
C PRO A 111 -14.20 -15.09 -2.86
N ALA A 112 -13.67 -15.12 -4.10
CA ALA A 112 -12.44 -14.40 -4.44
C ALA A 112 -12.59 -12.87 -4.39
N VAL A 113 -13.80 -12.38 -4.59
CA VAL A 113 -14.17 -10.98 -4.40
C VAL A 113 -15.09 -10.92 -3.20
N ARG A 114 -14.70 -10.18 -2.17
CA ARG A 114 -15.52 -9.97 -0.98
C ARG A 114 -15.93 -8.52 -0.89
N HIS A 115 -17.17 -8.26 -0.52
CA HIS A 115 -17.64 -6.91 -0.23
C HIS A 115 -17.45 -6.65 1.26
N VAL A 116 -16.73 -5.57 1.58
CA VAL A 116 -16.44 -5.15 2.96
C VAL A 116 -16.94 -3.73 3.17
N ARG A 117 -17.11 -3.36 4.44
CA ARG A 117 -17.46 -1.99 4.86
C ARG A 117 -16.20 -1.24 5.29
N ALA A 118 -16.04 -0.02 4.79
CA ALA A 118 -14.96 0.88 5.18
C ALA A 118 -15.32 1.64 6.47
N ASP A 119 -14.41 1.64 7.44
CA ASP A 119 -14.55 2.52 8.63
C ASP A 119 -13.98 3.91 8.34
N ARG A 120 -12.90 3.94 7.55
CA ARG A 120 -12.20 5.13 7.08
C ARG A 120 -11.77 4.93 5.63
N VAL A 121 -11.78 6.00 4.84
CA VAL A 121 -11.31 5.96 3.44
C VAL A 121 -10.21 6.99 3.20
N LEU A 122 -10.35 8.20 3.74
CA LEU A 122 -9.38 9.29 3.63
C LEU A 122 -8.27 9.15 4.67
N VAL A 123 -7.14 8.60 4.25
CA VAL A 123 -5.98 8.29 5.11
C VAL A 123 -4.98 9.46 5.09
N THR A 124 -4.35 9.71 6.24
CA THR A 124 -3.25 10.67 6.43
C THR A 124 -2.03 9.93 6.95
N GLY A 125 -0.82 10.33 6.57
CA GLY A 125 0.40 9.68 7.03
C GLY A 125 1.65 10.52 6.77
N PRO A 126 2.77 10.24 7.46
CA PRO A 126 3.96 11.08 7.42
C PRO A 126 4.74 10.93 6.12
N ASN A 127 4.55 9.80 5.42
CA ASN A 127 5.28 9.43 4.20
C ASN A 127 4.37 9.45 2.96
N LEU A 128 3.20 10.10 3.05
CA LEU A 128 2.34 10.25 1.88
C LEU A 128 2.92 11.31 0.93
N PRO A 129 2.92 11.06 -0.39
CA PRO A 129 3.35 12.05 -1.38
C PRO A 129 2.34 13.20 -1.56
N THR A 130 1.20 13.13 -0.87
CA THR A 130 0.04 14.01 -0.94
C THR A 130 -0.53 14.21 0.46
N ASP A 131 -1.44 15.16 0.62
CA ASP A 131 -2.09 15.44 1.91
C ASP A 131 -2.86 14.21 2.44
N TYR A 132 -3.47 13.47 1.51
CA TYR A 132 -4.26 12.27 1.80
C TYR A 132 -3.98 11.13 0.84
N ALA A 133 -4.36 9.92 1.23
CA ALA A 133 -4.40 8.73 0.38
C ALA A 133 -5.76 8.04 0.48
N ILE A 134 -6.14 7.33 -0.58
CA ILE A 134 -7.35 6.49 -0.60
C ILE A 134 -7.01 5.13 -1.20
N ASN A 135 -7.47 4.07 -0.52
CA ASN A 135 -7.43 2.69 -1.00
C ASN A 135 -8.87 2.15 -1.09
N PRO A 136 -9.48 2.11 -2.28
CA PRO A 136 -10.84 1.59 -2.48
C PRO A 136 -10.94 0.06 -2.28
N TYR A 137 -9.79 -0.61 -2.27
CA TYR A 137 -9.65 -2.06 -2.26
C TYR A 137 -8.54 -2.52 -1.33
N VAL A 138 -8.67 -3.73 -0.79
CA VAL A 138 -7.60 -4.44 -0.05
C VAL A 138 -7.25 -5.74 -0.76
N GLY A 139 -5.94 -6.00 -0.89
CA GLY A 139 -5.43 -7.03 -1.80
C GLY A 139 -5.48 -6.57 -3.26
N CYS A 140 -4.80 -7.27 -4.16
CA CYS A 140 -4.74 -6.84 -5.56
C CYS A 140 -4.83 -8.02 -6.51
N THR A 141 -5.72 -7.94 -7.49
CA THR A 141 -5.90 -8.95 -8.55
C THR A 141 -5.08 -8.66 -9.81
N ILE A 142 -4.18 -7.68 -9.79
CA ILE A 142 -3.08 -7.63 -10.77
C ILE A 142 -2.10 -8.77 -10.47
N GLY A 143 -1.73 -8.92 -9.20
CA GLY A 143 -0.92 -10.03 -8.71
C GLY A 143 0.56 -9.91 -9.07
N CYS A 144 1.15 -8.71 -8.96
CA CYS A 144 2.56 -8.52 -9.31
C CYS A 144 3.47 -9.40 -8.45
N ALA A 145 4.45 -10.07 -9.06
CA ALA A 145 5.31 -11.02 -8.38
C ALA A 145 6.18 -10.38 -7.28
N PHE A 146 6.59 -9.12 -7.50
CA PHE A 146 7.43 -8.33 -6.60
C PHE A 146 6.66 -7.51 -5.56
N CYS A 147 5.34 -7.66 -5.46
CA CYS A 147 4.51 -6.75 -4.68
C CYS A 147 4.78 -6.85 -3.16
N ASN A 148 5.24 -5.77 -2.54
CA ASN A 148 5.48 -5.71 -1.09
C ASN A 148 4.17 -5.77 -0.28
N ALA A 149 3.09 -5.18 -0.79
CA ALA A 149 1.78 -5.17 -0.17
C ALA A 149 1.25 -6.58 0.09
N ARG A 150 1.70 -7.58 -0.71
CA ARG A 150 1.37 -8.99 -0.53
C ARG A 150 1.57 -9.43 0.92
N PHE A 151 2.74 -9.16 1.49
CA PHE A 151 3.12 -9.72 2.78
C PHE A 151 2.23 -9.22 3.91
N ARG A 152 2.02 -7.90 3.99
CA ARG A 152 1.19 -7.32 5.05
C ARG A 152 -0.29 -7.64 4.85
N ALA A 153 -0.78 -7.63 3.61
CA ALA A 153 -2.15 -7.99 3.30
C ALA A 153 -2.45 -9.48 3.59
N GLU A 154 -1.48 -10.37 3.36
CA GLU A 154 -1.56 -11.78 3.74
C GLU A 154 -1.50 -11.97 5.26
N ASP A 155 -0.67 -11.22 5.97
CA ASP A 155 -0.60 -11.25 7.44
C ASP A 155 -1.93 -10.85 8.06
N VAL A 156 -2.52 -9.73 7.62
CA VAL A 156 -3.85 -9.33 8.06
C VAL A 156 -4.86 -10.41 7.73
N ARG A 157 -4.86 -10.99 6.52
CA ARG A 157 -5.79 -12.08 6.18
C ARG A 157 -5.60 -13.32 7.03
N ARG A 158 -4.37 -13.65 7.41
CA ARG A 158 -4.07 -14.80 8.26
C ARG A 158 -4.53 -14.56 9.70
N LEU A 159 -4.27 -13.38 10.25
CA LEU A 159 -4.84 -12.93 11.52
C LEU A 159 -6.36 -12.81 11.44
N ASP A 160 -6.86 -12.54 10.23
CA ASP A 160 -8.27 -12.55 9.87
C ASP A 160 -8.80 -13.97 9.60
N GLY A 161 -8.04 -15.02 9.98
CA GLY A 161 -8.43 -16.43 9.87
C GLY A 161 -8.99 -16.77 8.49
N ARG A 162 -8.38 -16.22 7.45
CA ARG A 162 -8.79 -16.51 6.08
C ARG A 162 -7.98 -17.67 5.54
N PRO A 163 -8.59 -18.51 4.69
CA PRO A 163 -7.84 -19.51 3.97
C PRO A 163 -6.79 -18.82 3.10
N HIS A 164 -5.59 -19.39 3.08
CA HIS A 164 -4.55 -18.91 2.19
C HIS A 164 -5.04 -18.95 0.74
N ARG A 165 -4.76 -17.88 0.00
CA ARG A 165 -4.99 -17.79 -1.44
C ARG A 165 -3.75 -17.19 -2.08
N PRO A 166 -3.33 -17.66 -3.26
CA PRO A 166 -2.23 -17.06 -3.98
C PRO A 166 -2.45 -15.56 -4.15
N TRP A 167 -1.37 -14.78 -4.08
CA TRP A 167 -1.41 -13.35 -4.40
C TRP A 167 -1.97 -13.15 -5.81
N GLY A 168 -2.84 -12.16 -5.97
CA GLY A 168 -3.57 -11.99 -7.22
C GLY A 168 -4.89 -12.76 -7.31
N ALA A 169 -5.17 -13.72 -6.44
CA ALA A 169 -6.39 -14.55 -6.53
C ALA A 169 -7.55 -14.04 -5.64
N TRP A 170 -7.39 -12.90 -4.98
CA TRP A 170 -8.38 -12.38 -4.05
C TRP A 170 -8.36 -10.86 -3.96
N ILE A 171 -9.50 -10.27 -3.58
CA ILE A 171 -9.64 -8.83 -3.30
C ILE A 171 -10.85 -8.56 -2.41
N ASP A 172 -10.70 -7.60 -1.50
CA ASP A 172 -11.80 -7.01 -0.75
C ASP A 172 -12.17 -5.66 -1.36
N ALA A 173 -13.43 -5.50 -1.70
CA ALA A 173 -14.01 -4.29 -2.25
C ALA A 173 -14.75 -3.52 -1.17
N LYS A 174 -14.33 -2.28 -0.89
CA LYS A 174 -14.99 -1.40 0.07
C LYS A 174 -16.20 -0.74 -0.59
N VAL A 175 -17.31 -1.47 -0.64
CA VAL A 175 -18.48 -1.09 -1.46
C VAL A 175 -19.16 0.20 -1.00
N ASP A 176 -18.96 0.61 0.24
CA ASP A 176 -19.45 1.87 0.81
C ASP A 176 -18.39 2.98 0.85
N ALA A 177 -17.23 2.81 0.19
CA ALA A 177 -16.12 3.76 0.28
C ALA A 177 -16.51 5.17 -0.16
N ALA A 178 -17.31 5.33 -1.22
CA ALA A 178 -17.77 6.64 -1.66
C ALA A 178 -18.69 7.32 -0.62
N GLU A 179 -19.56 6.55 0.04
CA GLU A 179 -20.46 7.06 1.08
C GLU A 179 -19.69 7.49 2.34
N VAL A 180 -18.71 6.69 2.74
CA VAL A 180 -17.83 6.99 3.87
C VAL A 180 -16.99 8.22 3.56
N LEU A 181 -16.38 8.26 2.38
CA LEU A 181 -15.59 9.40 1.93
C LEU A 181 -16.39 10.70 1.90
N ALA A 182 -17.65 10.65 1.45
CA ALA A 182 -18.53 11.82 1.42
C ALA A 182 -18.73 12.45 2.81
N ARG A 183 -18.78 11.62 3.86
CA ARG A 183 -18.83 12.11 5.25
C ARG A 183 -17.49 12.67 5.72
N GLU A 184 -16.38 12.04 5.34
CA GLU A 184 -15.04 12.46 5.76
C GLU A 184 -14.62 13.79 5.13
N VAL A 185 -14.89 13.98 3.83
CA VAL A 185 -14.53 15.22 3.12
C VAL A 185 -15.32 16.44 3.58
N ALA A 186 -16.47 16.22 4.24
CA ALA A 186 -17.29 17.31 4.77
C ALA A 186 -16.62 18.05 5.94
N SER A 187 -15.69 17.39 6.66
CA SER A 187 -14.94 17.98 7.77
C SER A 187 -13.44 18.12 7.49
N ALA A 188 -12.92 17.47 6.45
CA ALA A 188 -11.54 17.60 6.02
C ALA A 188 -11.29 18.87 5.19
N ARG A 189 -10.06 19.41 5.28
CA ARG A 189 -9.63 20.52 4.42
C ARG A 189 -9.38 19.98 3.00
N PRO A 190 -9.90 20.63 1.94
CA PRO A 190 -9.56 20.28 0.57
C PRO A 190 -8.04 20.26 0.34
N GLY A 191 -7.56 19.17 -0.25
CA GLY A 191 -6.15 18.92 -0.50
C GLY A 191 -5.95 17.89 -1.62
N SER A 192 -4.69 17.50 -1.80
CA SER A 192 -4.28 16.46 -2.74
C SER A 192 -4.50 15.05 -2.17
N VAL A 193 -5.02 14.14 -2.99
CA VAL A 193 -5.37 12.77 -2.61
C VAL A 193 -4.72 11.80 -3.58
N CYS A 194 -3.86 10.91 -3.08
CA CYS A 194 -3.27 9.88 -3.94
C CYS A 194 -4.10 8.60 -3.96
N PHE A 195 -4.24 8.05 -5.17
CA PHE A 195 -4.67 6.67 -5.41
C PHE A 195 -3.45 5.95 -5.97
N SER A 196 -3.00 4.86 -5.33
CA SER A 196 -1.69 4.31 -5.63
C SER A 196 -1.65 2.79 -5.60
N PRO A 197 -1.00 2.15 -6.58
CA PRO A 197 -0.87 0.72 -6.65
C PRO A 197 0.33 0.21 -5.83
N VAL A 198 0.90 1.06 -4.95
CA VAL A 198 1.86 0.67 -3.92
C VAL A 198 1.20 -0.24 -2.89
N ILE A 199 -0.08 0.00 -2.60
CA ILE A 199 -0.90 -0.79 -1.68
C ILE A 199 -1.84 -1.70 -2.48
N THR A 200 -2.74 -1.08 -3.24
CA THR A 200 -3.68 -1.78 -4.11
C THR A 200 -3.98 -0.89 -5.30
N ASP A 201 -3.88 -1.44 -6.52
CA ASP A 201 -4.23 -0.66 -7.70
C ASP A 201 -5.71 -0.23 -7.69
N PRO A 202 -6.02 1.06 -7.86
CA PRO A 202 -7.40 1.52 -7.89
C PRO A 202 -8.21 1.01 -9.09
N TYR A 203 -7.55 0.49 -10.13
CA TYR A 203 -8.16 0.00 -11.38
C TYR A 203 -7.90 -1.48 -11.62
N VAL A 204 -8.05 -2.28 -10.56
CA VAL A 204 -8.17 -3.75 -10.64
C VAL A 204 -9.33 -4.17 -11.56
N PRO A 205 -9.30 -5.36 -12.20
CA PRO A 205 -10.34 -5.78 -13.14
C PRO A 205 -11.79 -5.69 -12.61
N ILE A 206 -12.00 -5.89 -11.31
CA ILE A 206 -13.33 -5.81 -10.70
C ILE A 206 -13.90 -4.38 -10.66
N GLU A 207 -13.06 -3.35 -10.74
CA GLU A 207 -13.46 -1.93 -10.79
C GLU A 207 -14.26 -1.62 -12.07
N ALA A 208 -14.12 -2.42 -13.12
CA ALA A 208 -14.97 -2.35 -14.32
C ALA A 208 -16.46 -2.52 -13.99
N LYS A 209 -16.77 -3.34 -12.97
CA LYS A 209 -18.15 -3.65 -12.54
C LYS A 209 -18.59 -2.80 -11.35
N LEU A 210 -17.69 -2.57 -10.38
CA LEU A 210 -18.07 -1.95 -9.11
C LEU A 210 -18.02 -0.42 -9.11
N GLY A 211 -17.13 0.19 -9.89
CA GLY A 211 -17.06 1.67 -10.00
C GLY A 211 -16.75 2.39 -8.68
N ILE A 212 -16.08 1.73 -7.74
CA ILE A 212 -15.81 2.28 -6.40
C ILE A 212 -14.80 3.41 -6.50
N THR A 213 -13.72 3.21 -7.26
CA THR A 213 -12.72 4.27 -7.52
C THR A 213 -13.39 5.47 -8.18
N ARG A 214 -14.20 5.25 -9.22
CA ARG A 214 -14.95 6.32 -9.87
C ARG A 214 -15.86 7.06 -8.89
N GLY A 215 -16.59 6.34 -8.05
CA GLY A 215 -17.43 6.93 -7.00
C GLY A 215 -16.65 7.81 -6.02
N CYS A 216 -15.49 7.34 -5.56
CA CYS A 216 -14.59 8.14 -4.74
C CYS A 216 -14.11 9.41 -5.47
N LEU A 217 -13.71 9.30 -6.74
CA LEU A 217 -13.30 10.46 -7.54
C LEU A 217 -14.44 11.47 -7.69
N GLN A 218 -15.68 11.03 -7.91
CA GLN A 218 -16.83 11.94 -8.01
C GLN A 218 -17.07 12.72 -6.70
N VAL A 219 -16.95 12.04 -5.55
CA VAL A 219 -17.06 12.67 -4.23
C VAL A 219 -15.96 13.72 -4.04
N LEU A 220 -14.71 13.38 -4.35
CA LEU A 220 -13.58 14.32 -4.25
C LEU A 220 -13.76 15.54 -5.16
N ALA A 221 -14.25 15.34 -6.38
CA ALA A 221 -14.49 16.43 -7.34
C ALA A 221 -15.57 17.40 -6.81
N ALA A 222 -16.67 16.87 -6.28
CA ALA A 222 -17.73 17.67 -5.67
C ALA A 222 -17.23 18.47 -4.46
N ALA A 223 -16.33 17.88 -3.67
CA ALA A 223 -15.73 18.49 -2.49
C ALA A 223 -14.49 19.37 -2.78
N ARG A 224 -14.14 19.60 -4.06
CA ARG A 224 -12.99 20.42 -4.50
C ARG A 224 -11.61 19.90 -4.06
N PHE A 225 -11.49 18.60 -3.81
CA PHE A 225 -10.20 17.93 -3.63
C PHE A 225 -9.54 17.69 -4.99
N SER A 226 -8.24 17.43 -4.98
CA SER A 226 -7.47 17.05 -6.16
C SER A 226 -7.01 15.60 -6.07
N ALA A 227 -7.16 14.83 -7.14
CA ALA A 227 -6.66 13.45 -7.17
C ALA A 227 -5.36 13.33 -7.99
N ALA A 228 -4.39 12.62 -7.43
CA ALA A 228 -3.23 12.09 -8.14
C ALA A 228 -3.36 10.57 -8.24
N VAL A 229 -3.69 10.08 -9.43
CA VAL A 229 -3.97 8.66 -9.67
C VAL A 229 -2.76 8.01 -10.31
N LEU A 230 -2.12 7.09 -9.59
CA LEU A 230 -1.12 6.17 -10.13
C LEU A 230 -1.78 4.80 -10.39
N THR A 231 -1.51 4.17 -11.53
CA THR A 231 -2.07 2.85 -11.85
C THR A 231 -1.17 2.04 -12.80
N ARG A 232 -1.40 0.74 -12.87
CA ARG A 232 -0.87 -0.22 -13.84
C ARG A 232 -1.90 -0.57 -14.91
N SER A 233 -3.08 0.05 -14.90
CA SER A 233 -4.22 -0.28 -15.77
C SER A 233 -4.57 0.86 -16.72
N ALA A 234 -4.98 0.50 -17.94
CA ALA A 234 -5.49 1.47 -18.92
C ALA A 234 -6.90 1.98 -18.59
N TRP A 235 -7.59 1.36 -17.65
CA TRP A 235 -8.99 1.67 -17.30
C TRP A 235 -9.20 3.07 -16.73
N VAL A 236 -8.16 3.70 -16.19
CA VAL A 236 -8.21 5.09 -15.71
C VAL A 236 -8.73 6.08 -16.75
N ARG A 237 -8.56 5.78 -18.05
CA ARG A 237 -9.05 6.62 -19.17
C ARG A 237 -10.54 6.93 -19.08
N ARG A 238 -11.34 6.02 -18.51
CA ARG A 238 -12.79 6.19 -18.37
C ARG A 238 -13.17 7.31 -17.40
N ASP A 239 -12.26 7.63 -16.47
CA ASP A 239 -12.48 8.57 -15.36
C ASP A 239 -11.82 9.93 -15.61
N PHE A 240 -11.25 10.14 -16.81
CA PHE A 240 -10.71 11.43 -17.23
C PHE A 240 -11.77 12.54 -17.24
N ASP A 241 -13.03 12.21 -17.50
CA ASP A 241 -14.14 13.17 -17.45
C ASP A 241 -14.38 13.73 -16.04
N VAL A 242 -14.17 12.92 -15.00
CA VAL A 242 -14.26 13.32 -13.59
C VAL A 242 -12.98 14.03 -13.14
N LEU A 243 -11.82 13.47 -13.46
CA LEU A 243 -10.52 14.02 -13.05
C LEU A 243 -10.31 15.45 -13.58
N ARG A 244 -10.78 15.76 -14.79
CA ARG A 244 -10.69 17.12 -15.36
C ARG A 244 -11.50 18.19 -14.61
N GLN A 245 -12.44 17.78 -13.76
CA GLN A 245 -13.24 18.70 -12.94
C GLN A 245 -12.49 19.14 -11.67
N MET A 246 -11.42 18.44 -11.32
CA MET A 246 -10.64 18.69 -10.11
C MET A 246 -9.49 19.67 -10.39
N PRO A 247 -9.15 20.55 -9.44
CA PRO A 247 -7.98 21.41 -9.57
C PRO A 247 -6.71 20.58 -9.59
N ALA A 248 -5.79 20.81 -10.53
CA ALA A 248 -4.46 20.20 -10.55
C ALA A 248 -4.42 18.64 -10.51
N ALA A 249 -5.48 17.96 -10.97
CA ALA A 249 -5.51 16.51 -11.03
C ALA A 249 -4.36 15.96 -11.88
N ALA A 250 -3.82 14.82 -11.47
CA ALA A 250 -2.72 14.15 -12.15
C ALA A 250 -3.04 12.68 -12.40
N VAL A 251 -2.65 12.18 -13.56
CA VAL A 251 -2.72 10.77 -13.93
C VAL A 251 -1.32 10.28 -14.18
N GLY A 252 -0.96 9.16 -13.58
CA GLY A 252 0.32 8.54 -13.78
C GLY A 252 0.24 7.04 -13.91
N VAL A 253 1.28 6.49 -14.52
CA VAL A 253 1.43 5.06 -14.72
C VAL A 253 2.66 4.56 -13.97
N SER A 254 2.54 3.37 -13.37
CA SER A 254 3.73 2.63 -12.94
C SER A 254 4.38 2.05 -14.20
N LEU A 255 5.60 2.45 -14.52
CA LEU A 255 6.32 1.96 -15.69
C LEU A 255 7.76 1.58 -15.29
N PRO A 256 7.96 0.34 -14.82
CA PRO A 256 9.26 -0.11 -14.30
C PRO A 256 10.30 -0.44 -15.39
N THR A 257 9.85 -0.61 -16.64
CA THR A 257 10.67 -1.01 -17.79
C THR A 257 10.02 -0.62 -19.12
N GLU A 258 10.85 -0.57 -20.15
CA GLU A 258 10.54 -0.52 -21.58
C GLU A 258 10.41 -1.90 -22.24
N ASP A 259 10.68 -3.00 -21.52
CA ASP A 259 10.57 -4.37 -22.01
C ASP A 259 9.17 -4.96 -21.69
N GLU A 260 8.37 -5.20 -22.73
CA GLU A 260 7.00 -5.74 -22.59
C GLU A 260 6.98 -7.15 -21.99
N GLU A 261 7.93 -8.01 -22.35
CA GLU A 261 7.97 -9.38 -21.85
C GLU A 261 8.21 -9.40 -20.34
N TRP A 262 9.10 -8.51 -19.87
CA TRP A 262 9.34 -8.31 -18.45
C TRP A 262 8.16 -7.75 -17.71
N LEU A 263 7.52 -6.74 -18.31
CA LEU A 263 6.36 -6.11 -17.74
C LEU A 263 5.24 -7.14 -17.52
N GLN A 264 4.93 -7.96 -18.53
CA GLN A 264 3.87 -8.97 -18.45
C GLN A 264 4.24 -10.16 -17.56
N ALA A 265 5.51 -10.58 -17.53
CA ALA A 265 5.96 -11.64 -16.64
C ALA A 265 5.80 -11.24 -15.16
N MET A 266 6.11 -9.98 -14.83
CA MET A 266 6.06 -9.48 -13.46
C MET A 266 4.67 -8.99 -13.05
N GLU A 267 3.87 -8.49 -13.99
CA GLU A 267 2.56 -7.87 -13.77
C GLU A 267 1.48 -8.51 -14.68
N PRO A 268 1.13 -9.80 -14.48
CA PRO A 268 0.44 -10.63 -15.48
C PRO A 268 -0.98 -10.20 -15.87
N ARG A 269 -1.55 -9.24 -15.13
CA ARG A 269 -2.89 -8.67 -15.40
C ARG A 269 -2.85 -7.14 -15.41
N GLY A 270 -1.65 -6.56 -15.53
CA GLY A 270 -1.47 -5.15 -15.79
C GLY A 270 -1.69 -4.83 -17.27
N ALA A 271 -1.81 -3.55 -17.59
CA ALA A 271 -1.82 -3.09 -18.97
C ALA A 271 -0.42 -3.25 -19.60
N THR A 272 -0.40 -3.41 -20.91
CA THR A 272 0.82 -3.43 -21.73
C THR A 272 1.56 -2.09 -21.68
N LEU A 273 2.83 -2.09 -22.09
CA LEU A 273 3.65 -0.88 -22.26
C LEU A 273 2.93 0.12 -23.17
N ALA A 274 2.48 -0.34 -24.33
CA ALA A 274 1.78 0.49 -25.31
C ALA A 274 0.50 1.12 -24.72
N GLU A 275 -0.28 0.35 -23.97
CA GLU A 275 -1.49 0.86 -23.31
C GLU A 275 -1.18 1.89 -22.22
N ARG A 276 -0.12 1.70 -21.42
CA ARG A 276 0.31 2.68 -20.40
C ARG A 276 0.80 3.98 -21.03
N LEU A 277 1.57 3.90 -22.12
CA LEU A 277 1.98 5.09 -22.87
C LEU A 277 0.76 5.81 -23.46
N ALA A 278 -0.22 5.06 -24.00
CA ALA A 278 -1.46 5.65 -24.51
C ALA A 278 -2.29 6.35 -23.42
N VAL A 279 -2.31 5.84 -22.17
CA VAL A 279 -2.92 6.54 -21.04
C VAL A 279 -2.30 7.92 -20.84
N LEU A 280 -0.97 8.02 -20.86
CA LEU A 280 -0.26 9.28 -20.70
C LEU A 280 -0.55 10.25 -21.85
N ASP A 281 -0.46 9.78 -23.09
CA ASP A 281 -0.72 10.59 -24.28
C ASP A 281 -2.17 11.12 -24.28
N ASP A 282 -3.15 10.28 -23.94
CA ASP A 282 -4.56 10.65 -23.87
C ASP A 282 -4.90 11.59 -22.70
N ALA A 283 -4.23 11.44 -21.56
CA ALA A 283 -4.37 12.35 -20.42
C ALA A 283 -3.85 13.75 -20.77
N ARG A 284 -2.67 13.84 -21.40
CA ARG A 284 -2.08 15.11 -21.86
C ARG A 284 -2.94 15.80 -22.89
N ALA A 285 -3.46 15.06 -23.87
CA ALA A 285 -4.37 15.59 -24.88
C ALA A 285 -5.65 16.21 -24.29
N ARG A 286 -6.00 15.83 -23.06
CA ARG A 286 -7.15 16.36 -22.30
C ARG A 286 -6.77 17.43 -21.28
N GLY A 287 -5.50 17.83 -21.22
CA GLY A 287 -4.98 18.85 -20.31
C GLY A 287 -4.80 18.38 -18.87
N LEU A 288 -4.77 17.06 -18.63
CA LEU A 288 -4.43 16.51 -17.31
C LEU A 288 -2.91 16.50 -17.13
N ARG A 289 -2.44 16.74 -15.90
CA ARG A 289 -1.03 16.54 -15.56
C ARG A 289 -0.71 15.06 -15.59
N THR A 290 0.51 14.75 -15.98
CA THR A 290 1.00 13.39 -16.20
C THR A 290 2.26 13.10 -15.43
N PHE A 291 2.38 11.91 -14.88
CA PHE A 291 3.60 11.47 -14.22
C PHE A 291 3.86 9.98 -14.45
N ALA A 292 5.10 9.55 -14.24
CA ALA A 292 5.43 8.13 -14.21
C ALA A 292 6.14 7.77 -12.90
N VAL A 293 5.92 6.55 -12.45
CA VAL A 293 6.70 5.95 -11.36
C VAL A 293 7.46 4.74 -11.89
N VAL A 294 8.78 4.80 -11.80
CA VAL A 294 9.68 3.70 -12.13
C VAL A 294 10.01 2.98 -10.83
N GLN A 295 9.20 1.97 -10.49
CA GLN A 295 9.36 1.22 -9.25
C GLN A 295 8.79 -0.22 -9.33
N PRO A 296 9.61 -1.25 -9.06
CA PRO A 296 11.08 -1.18 -8.99
C PRO A 296 11.63 -0.94 -10.40
N ALA A 297 12.79 -0.28 -10.54
CA ALA A 297 13.46 -0.21 -11.84
C ALA A 297 13.95 -1.62 -12.23
N TYR A 298 13.51 -2.13 -13.40
CA TYR A 298 13.97 -3.45 -13.86
C TYR A 298 15.35 -3.34 -14.52
N PRO A 299 16.18 -4.40 -14.48
CA PRO A 299 17.53 -4.40 -15.06
C PRO A 299 17.46 -4.51 -16.60
N ARG A 300 17.07 -3.42 -17.24
CA ARG A 300 16.83 -3.26 -18.68
C ARG A 300 17.53 -2.00 -19.21
N ASP A 301 17.02 -1.36 -20.26
CA ASP A 301 17.60 -0.15 -20.84
C ASP A 301 16.96 1.12 -20.24
N PRO A 302 17.59 1.75 -19.22
CA PRO A 302 17.06 2.96 -18.60
C PRO A 302 17.04 4.17 -19.56
N ALA A 303 17.91 4.20 -20.58
CA ALA A 303 17.93 5.30 -21.55
C ALA A 303 16.73 5.19 -22.50
N ALA A 304 16.40 3.98 -22.96
CA ALA A 304 15.20 3.73 -23.74
C ALA A 304 13.92 4.01 -22.93
N LEU A 305 13.85 3.57 -21.66
CA LEU A 305 12.74 3.92 -20.77
C LEU A 305 12.59 5.44 -20.59
N ALA A 306 13.70 6.15 -20.36
CA ALA A 306 13.69 7.61 -20.24
C ALA A 306 13.20 8.28 -21.53
N ALA A 307 13.62 7.80 -22.70
CA ALA A 307 13.18 8.31 -24.00
C ALA A 307 11.66 8.13 -24.22
N LEU A 308 11.08 7.00 -23.77
CA LEU A 308 9.63 6.78 -23.83
C LEU A 308 8.86 7.78 -22.97
N LEU A 309 9.40 8.15 -21.81
CA LEU A 309 8.73 9.01 -20.83
C LEU A 309 8.93 10.50 -21.08
N ALA A 310 10.09 10.92 -21.61
CA ALA A 310 10.51 12.33 -21.64
C ALA A 310 9.49 13.32 -22.24
N ALA A 311 8.74 12.90 -23.28
CA ALA A 311 7.73 13.75 -23.92
C ALA A 311 6.31 13.57 -23.35
N ARG A 312 6.11 12.60 -22.45
CA ARG A 312 4.81 12.10 -22.01
C ARG A 312 4.46 12.40 -20.56
N VAL A 313 5.40 12.91 -19.78
CA VAL A 313 5.18 13.15 -18.35
C VAL A 313 5.74 14.50 -17.93
N ASP A 314 5.09 15.11 -16.95
CA ASP A 314 5.54 16.34 -16.32
C ASP A 314 6.49 16.05 -15.14
N ALA A 315 6.47 14.82 -14.62
CA ALA A 315 7.35 14.36 -13.55
C ALA A 315 7.61 12.85 -13.62
N VAL A 316 8.79 12.43 -13.15
CA VAL A 316 9.13 11.02 -12.93
C VAL A 316 9.57 10.85 -11.48
N ARG A 317 9.02 9.83 -10.81
CA ARG A 317 9.57 9.34 -9.54
C ARG A 317 10.26 8.01 -9.80
N VAL A 318 11.50 7.89 -9.35
CA VAL A 318 12.26 6.64 -9.37
C VAL A 318 12.46 6.19 -7.94
N ASP A 319 12.25 4.91 -7.66
CA ASP A 319 12.35 4.37 -6.30
C ASP A 319 12.78 2.89 -6.33
N GLY A 320 13.27 2.40 -5.19
CA GLY A 320 13.86 1.08 -5.05
C GLY A 320 12.84 -0.06 -4.97
N LEU A 321 13.36 -1.28 -5.09
CA LEU A 321 12.65 -2.49 -4.71
C LEU A 321 12.52 -2.56 -3.19
N TYR A 322 11.30 -2.77 -2.72
CA TYR A 322 11.05 -3.07 -1.31
C TYR A 322 11.09 -4.59 -1.06
N GLU A 323 11.33 -5.00 0.19
CA GLU A 323 11.40 -6.42 0.59
C GLU A 323 12.45 -7.19 -0.26
N VAL A 324 13.61 -6.57 -0.49
CA VAL A 324 14.70 -7.12 -1.32
C VAL A 324 15.10 -8.53 -0.86
N ASP A 325 15.11 -8.77 0.44
CA ASP A 325 15.34 -10.08 1.05
C ASP A 325 14.33 -11.15 0.61
N ARG A 326 13.09 -10.76 0.31
CA ARG A 326 12.01 -11.68 -0.05
C ARG A 326 11.82 -11.82 -1.56
N VAL A 327 11.95 -10.73 -2.31
CA VAL A 327 11.63 -10.70 -3.75
C VAL A 327 12.81 -10.34 -4.65
N GLY A 328 13.97 -10.00 -4.09
CA GLY A 328 15.17 -9.65 -4.85
C GLY A 328 15.61 -10.75 -5.80
N HIS A 329 15.44 -12.03 -5.42
CA HIS A 329 15.77 -13.18 -6.27
C HIS A 329 15.08 -13.16 -7.64
N LEU A 330 13.90 -12.55 -7.75
CA LEU A 330 13.16 -12.39 -9.01
C LEU A 330 13.91 -11.51 -10.03
N PHE A 331 14.73 -10.59 -9.54
CA PHE A 331 15.52 -9.66 -10.35
C PHE A 331 16.96 -10.15 -10.51
N LEU A 332 17.48 -10.83 -9.48
CA LEU A 332 18.83 -11.40 -9.47
C LEU A 332 18.98 -12.53 -10.50
N GLY A 333 17.97 -13.36 -10.72
CA GLY A 333 18.04 -14.47 -11.69
C GLY A 333 18.22 -14.06 -13.16
N VAL A 334 18.06 -12.78 -13.50
CA VAL A 334 18.24 -12.29 -14.89
C VAL A 334 19.18 -11.09 -14.99
N ALA A 335 19.46 -10.39 -13.89
CA ALA A 335 20.65 -9.54 -13.80
C ALA A 335 21.95 -10.36 -13.73
N LEU A 336 21.90 -11.61 -13.26
CA LEU A 336 23.04 -12.50 -13.05
C LEU A 336 23.08 -13.64 -14.08
N ALA A 337 23.19 -13.33 -15.37
CA ALA A 337 23.68 -14.33 -16.32
C ALA A 337 25.14 -14.73 -16.02
N ASP A 338 25.87 -13.86 -15.29
CA ASP A 338 27.26 -14.04 -14.87
C ASP A 338 27.47 -13.31 -13.52
N PRO A 339 27.30 -13.99 -12.38
CA PRO A 339 27.50 -13.39 -11.05
C PRO A 339 28.85 -12.66 -10.86
N PRO A 340 29.99 -13.20 -11.34
CA PRO A 340 31.27 -12.48 -11.40
C PRO A 340 31.23 -11.13 -12.14
N ALA A 341 30.47 -11.00 -13.22
CA ALA A 341 30.38 -9.75 -13.98
C ALA A 341 29.60 -8.66 -13.20
N VAL A 342 28.59 -9.06 -12.44
CA VAL A 342 27.82 -8.14 -11.58
C VAL A 342 28.66 -7.69 -10.39
N GLU A 343 29.41 -8.60 -9.78
CA GLU A 343 30.38 -8.26 -8.73
C GLU A 343 31.43 -7.26 -9.24
N ALA A 344 31.96 -7.46 -10.46
CA ALA A 344 32.91 -6.53 -11.06
C ALA A 344 32.32 -5.15 -11.35
N GLU A 345 31.06 -5.07 -11.81
CA GLU A 345 30.38 -3.81 -12.11
C GLU A 345 30.02 -3.04 -10.83
N PHE A 346 29.59 -3.73 -9.78
CA PHE A 346 29.31 -3.12 -8.49
C PHE A 346 30.59 -2.61 -7.82
N ALA A 347 31.70 -3.35 -7.93
CA ALA A 347 33.02 -2.87 -7.51
C ALA A 347 33.46 -1.62 -8.30
N ARG A 348 33.21 -1.57 -9.61
CA ARG A 348 33.48 -0.40 -10.46
C ARG A 348 32.67 0.84 -10.05
N LEU A 349 31.43 0.65 -9.62
CA LEU A 349 30.52 1.71 -9.18
C LEU A 349 30.71 2.10 -7.69
N GLY A 350 31.63 1.45 -6.98
CA GLY A 350 31.89 1.70 -5.55
C GLY A 350 30.75 1.21 -4.63
N VAL A 351 29.91 0.30 -5.14
CA VAL A 351 28.84 -0.35 -4.37
C VAL A 351 29.46 -1.58 -3.68
N PRO A 352 29.39 -1.72 -2.34
CA PRO A 352 29.93 -2.88 -1.65
C PRO A 352 29.35 -4.19 -2.22
N THR A 353 30.23 -5.08 -2.66
CA THR A 353 29.90 -6.30 -3.44
C THR A 353 29.67 -7.55 -2.62
N ASP A 354 29.78 -7.48 -1.30
CA ASP A 354 29.55 -8.66 -0.48
C ASP A 354 28.04 -8.93 -0.33
N LEU A 355 27.50 -9.70 -1.28
CA LEU A 355 26.13 -10.20 -1.25
C LEU A 355 25.89 -11.11 -0.03
N ALA A 356 26.94 -11.70 0.57
CA ALA A 356 26.81 -12.38 1.85
C ALA A 356 26.58 -11.37 2.97
N GLU A 357 27.22 -10.19 2.99
CA GLU A 357 26.96 -9.10 3.94
C GLU A 357 25.51 -8.56 3.84
N VAL A 358 24.99 -8.37 2.62
CA VAL A 358 23.60 -7.93 2.39
C VAL A 358 22.58 -8.98 2.87
N LEU A 359 22.94 -10.26 2.85
CA LEU A 359 22.12 -11.37 3.35
C LEU A 359 22.46 -11.79 4.80
N HIS A 360 23.54 -11.26 5.41
CA HIS A 360 24.07 -11.63 6.74
C HIS A 360 23.96 -10.53 7.81
N HIS A 361 23.09 -9.53 7.65
CA HIS A 361 22.55 -8.85 8.85
C HIS A 361 21.54 -9.76 9.60
N ARG A 362 22.05 -10.93 10.00
CA ARG A 362 21.65 -11.74 11.15
C ARG A 362 22.80 -11.66 12.16
N SER A 363 22.71 -10.68 13.05
CA SER A 363 23.34 -10.73 14.38
C SER A 363 22.49 -9.93 15.34
#